data_AF-A0AB72X2S5-F1
#
_entry.id   AF-A0AB72X2S5-F1
#
_cell.length_a   1.000
_cell.length_b   1.000
_cell.length_c   1.000
_cell.angle_alpha   90.00
_cell.angle_beta   90.00
_cell.angle_gamma   90.00
#
_symmetry.space_group_name_H-M   'P 1'
#
loop_
_entity.id
_entity.type
_entity.pdbx_description
1 polymer ?
#
loop_
_entity_poly.entity_id
_entity_poly.type
_entity_poly.pdbx_seq_one_letter_code
_entity_poly.pdbx_strand_id
1 'polypeptide(L)'
;MNTPSSSSERAGRARRGRKVWSGTQHVIAYGMPPLGWRDVYHHALEVNWPTFFALLATMFLALNAVFAGLYSLGDGAIANQSPPGFVGAFFFSVETLATVGYGDMHPQTLYAHVIATLEIFIGMSGIAMATGMVFARFSRPRAKIMFARNVVVRPLNGKSTLMLRAANARQNVIAEATARLRLMQDEVSPEGYSIYKIHDLKLERSEHPIFLLGWVMMHVIDETSPLHRATAESLAAGDALLLLTIEGADETAAQTVQARYSWRHDEIRWNYRYADLIRDEGGVTSVDYDNFHLIHPIETPPQAQ
;
A
#
# COMPACT_ATOMS: atom_id res chain seq x y z
N MET A 1 -60.90 24.74 -3.75
CA MET A 1 -60.89 23.28 -3.91
C MET A 1 -59.51 22.91 -4.39
N ASN A 2 -58.57 22.73 -3.45
CA ASN A 2 -57.14 22.56 -3.73
C ASN A 2 -56.78 21.10 -3.51
N THR A 3 -56.41 20.40 -4.57
CA THR A 3 -55.74 19.10 -4.52
C THR A 3 -54.25 19.31 -4.25
N PRO A 4 -53.65 18.70 -3.21
CA PRO A 4 -52.21 18.74 -3.03
C PRO A 4 -51.54 17.68 -3.93
N SER A 5 -50.52 18.10 -4.65
CA SER A 5 -49.58 17.24 -5.36
C SER A 5 -48.79 16.40 -4.36
N SER A 6 -48.92 15.07 -4.45
CA SER A 6 -48.10 14.12 -3.71
C SER A 6 -46.67 14.12 -4.25
N SER A 7 -45.78 14.90 -3.66
CA SER A 7 -44.34 14.70 -3.81
C SER A 7 -43.93 13.51 -2.96
N SER A 8 -43.88 12.33 -3.56
CA SER A 8 -43.27 11.16 -2.94
C SER A 8 -41.78 11.43 -2.74
N GLU A 9 -41.39 11.78 -1.51
CA GLU A 9 -40.00 11.70 -1.05
C GLU A 9 -39.54 10.24 -1.20
N ARG A 10 -38.83 9.96 -2.29
CA ARG A 10 -38.04 8.74 -2.39
C ARG A 10 -36.96 8.83 -1.32
N ALA A 11 -37.20 8.14 -0.21
CA ALA A 11 -36.21 7.85 0.81
C ALA A 11 -34.89 7.45 0.12
N GLY A 12 -33.89 8.33 0.20
CA GLY A 12 -32.59 8.13 -0.41
C GLY A 12 -31.97 6.87 0.19
N ARG A 13 -31.90 5.78 -0.58
CA ARG A 13 -31.07 4.63 -0.24
C ARG A 13 -29.69 5.17 0.16
N ALA A 14 -29.27 4.92 1.40
CA ALA A 14 -27.94 5.27 1.86
C ALA A 14 -26.93 4.76 0.83
N ARG A 15 -26.32 5.68 0.07
CA ARG A 15 -25.35 5.31 -0.95
C ARG A 15 -24.20 4.63 -0.23
N ARG A 16 -23.97 3.35 -0.49
CA ARG A 16 -22.88 2.61 0.14
C ARG A 16 -21.56 3.12 -0.44
N GLY A 17 -20.89 4.01 0.28
CA GLY A 17 -19.57 4.50 -0.08
C GLY A 17 -18.53 3.39 0.11
N ARG A 18 -17.54 3.33 -0.79
CA ARG A 18 -16.38 2.44 -0.64
C ARG A 18 -15.26 3.22 0.02
N LYS A 19 -14.73 2.71 1.12
CA LYS A 19 -13.53 3.27 1.78
C LYS A 19 -12.34 3.05 0.86
N VAL A 20 -11.67 4.12 0.46
CA VAL A 20 -10.48 4.12 -0.39
C VAL A 20 -9.34 4.73 0.41
N TRP A 21 -8.19 4.07 0.41
CA TRP A 21 -6.98 4.64 0.98
C TRP A 21 -6.29 5.52 -0.06
N SER A 22 -6.13 6.82 0.22
CA SER A 22 -5.47 7.77 -0.69
C SER A 22 -3.93 7.68 -0.67
N GLY A 23 -3.37 6.80 0.17
CA GLY A 23 -1.96 6.81 0.54
C GLY A 23 -1.66 7.59 1.83
N THR A 24 -2.56 8.49 2.24
CA THR A 24 -2.39 9.38 3.40
C THR A 24 -3.57 9.36 4.35
N GLN A 25 -4.79 9.26 3.81
CA GLN A 25 -6.03 9.27 4.57
C GLN A 25 -7.04 8.29 3.96
N HIS A 26 -8.05 7.92 4.76
CA HIS A 26 -9.17 7.15 4.27
C HIS A 26 -10.24 8.09 3.73
N VAL A 27 -10.57 7.97 2.46
CA VAL A 27 -11.63 8.71 1.79
C VAL A 27 -12.80 7.77 1.51
N ILE A 28 -14.03 8.24 1.67
CA ILE A 28 -15.22 7.46 1.28
C ILE A 28 -15.64 7.92 -0.11
N ALA A 29 -15.43 7.06 -1.11
CA ALA A 29 -15.80 7.35 -2.48
C ALA A 29 -17.13 6.71 -2.85
N TYR A 30 -18.03 7.49 -3.44
CA TYR A 30 -19.37 7.07 -3.86
C TYR A 30 -19.44 6.94 -5.39
N GLY A 31 -20.19 5.95 -5.88
CA GLY A 31 -20.50 5.83 -7.33
C GLY A 31 -19.35 5.33 -8.22
N MET A 32 -18.31 4.71 -7.65
CA MET A 32 -17.25 4.10 -8.45
C MET A 32 -17.79 2.90 -9.26
N PRO A 33 -17.38 2.73 -10.53
CA PRO A 33 -17.78 1.58 -11.33
C PRO A 33 -17.25 0.28 -10.69
N PRO A 34 -17.97 -0.85 -10.84
CA PRO A 34 -17.50 -2.14 -10.37
C PRO A 34 -16.22 -2.52 -11.14
N LEU A 35 -15.15 -2.83 -10.41
CA LEU A 35 -13.95 -3.40 -10.99
C LEU A 35 -14.18 -4.90 -11.12
N GLY A 36 -14.32 -5.41 -12.34
CA GLY A 36 -14.49 -6.85 -12.61
C GLY A 36 -13.19 -7.64 -12.41
N TRP A 37 -12.75 -8.39 -13.43
CA TRP A 37 -11.55 -9.26 -13.40
C TRP A 37 -10.24 -8.60 -12.91
N ARG A 38 -10.09 -7.29 -13.07
CA ARG A 38 -8.93 -6.55 -12.54
C ARG A 38 -8.85 -6.61 -11.01
N ASP A 39 -9.98 -6.66 -10.33
CA ASP A 39 -10.05 -6.71 -8.87
C ASP A 39 -9.54 -8.06 -8.34
N VAL A 40 -9.74 -9.15 -9.08
CA VAL A 40 -9.23 -10.49 -8.68
C VAL A 40 -7.69 -10.50 -8.64
N TYR A 41 -7.03 -9.96 -9.66
CA TYR A 41 -5.57 -9.87 -9.69
C TYR A 41 -5.04 -8.94 -8.58
N HIS A 42 -5.64 -7.76 -8.40
CA HIS A 42 -5.26 -6.84 -7.32
C HIS A 42 -5.46 -7.48 -5.94
N HIS A 43 -6.62 -8.09 -5.71
CA HIS A 43 -6.95 -8.76 -4.46
C HIS A 43 -5.99 -9.93 -4.18
N ALA A 44 -5.65 -10.73 -5.19
CA ALA A 44 -4.69 -11.82 -5.07
C ALA A 44 -3.29 -11.34 -4.69
N LEU A 45 -2.91 -10.09 -5.00
CA LEU A 45 -1.60 -9.51 -4.65
C LEU A 45 -1.59 -8.79 -3.29
N GLU A 46 -2.76 -8.38 -2.78
CA GLU A 46 -2.87 -7.57 -1.57
C GLU A 46 -3.22 -8.37 -0.31
N VAL A 47 -3.85 -9.54 -0.45
CA VAL A 47 -4.16 -10.42 0.71
C VAL A 47 -2.90 -10.82 1.47
N ASN A 48 -3.05 -11.14 2.76
CA ASN A 48 -1.97 -11.72 3.53
C ASN A 48 -1.61 -13.14 3.00
N TRP A 49 -0.41 -13.62 3.34
CA TRP A 49 0.10 -14.92 2.86
C TRP A 49 -0.79 -16.12 3.24
N PRO A 50 -1.28 -16.26 4.49
CA PRO A 50 -2.14 -17.39 4.84
C PRO A 50 -3.45 -17.41 4.05
N THR A 51 -4.11 -16.26 3.90
CA THR A 51 -5.35 -16.16 3.12
C THR A 51 -5.10 -16.46 1.65
N PHE A 52 -3.96 -16.01 1.09
CA PHE A 52 -3.58 -16.34 -0.28
C PHE A 52 -3.49 -17.86 -0.51
N PHE A 53 -2.74 -18.57 0.34
CA PHE A 53 -2.62 -20.03 0.21
C PHE A 53 -3.94 -20.76 0.51
N ALA A 54 -4.74 -20.26 1.45
CA ALA A 54 -6.08 -20.81 1.71
C ALA A 54 -7.01 -20.65 0.49
N LEU A 55 -6.96 -19.52 -0.21
CA LEU A 55 -7.71 -19.29 -1.45
C LEU A 55 -7.25 -20.23 -2.56
N LEU A 56 -5.94 -20.40 -2.74
CA LEU A 56 -5.40 -21.37 -3.71
C LEU A 56 -5.84 -22.81 -3.37
N ALA A 57 -5.75 -23.21 -2.10
CA ALA A 57 -6.21 -24.52 -1.64
C ALA A 57 -7.71 -24.71 -1.86
N THR A 58 -8.53 -23.69 -1.57
CA THR A 58 -9.99 -23.73 -1.80
C THR A 58 -10.31 -23.87 -3.28
N MET A 59 -9.62 -23.11 -4.15
CA MET A 59 -9.77 -23.21 -5.61
C MET A 59 -9.36 -24.61 -6.11
N PHE A 60 -8.25 -25.15 -5.59
CA PHE A 60 -7.79 -26.50 -5.91
C PHE A 60 -8.84 -27.55 -5.51
N LEU A 61 -9.35 -27.54 -4.28
CA LEU A 61 -10.37 -28.48 -3.83
C LEU A 61 -11.68 -28.34 -4.63
N ALA A 62 -12.11 -27.12 -4.93
CA ALA A 62 -13.31 -26.86 -5.71
C ALA A 62 -13.18 -27.39 -7.15
N LEU A 63 -12.03 -27.17 -7.80
CA LEU A 63 -11.78 -27.66 -9.15
C LEU A 63 -11.76 -29.18 -9.20
N ASN A 64 -11.10 -29.83 -8.24
CA ASN A 64 -11.11 -31.29 -8.13
C ASN A 64 -12.52 -31.84 -7.88
N ALA A 65 -13.34 -31.16 -7.07
CA ALA A 65 -14.73 -31.56 -6.85
C ALA A 65 -15.58 -31.46 -8.14
N VAL A 66 -15.33 -30.45 -8.98
CA VAL A 66 -15.99 -30.32 -10.29
C VAL A 66 -15.58 -31.46 -11.21
N PHE A 67 -14.28 -31.76 -11.34
CA PHE A 67 -13.80 -32.85 -12.19
C PHE A 67 -14.24 -34.23 -11.67
N ALA A 68 -14.23 -34.46 -10.36
CA ALA A 68 -14.82 -35.65 -9.75
C ALA A 68 -16.29 -35.83 -10.15
N GLY A 69 -17.05 -34.72 -10.17
CA GLY A 69 -18.42 -34.69 -10.66
C GLY A 69 -18.52 -35.07 -12.12
N LEU A 70 -17.65 -34.52 -12.98
CA LEU A 70 -17.59 -34.85 -14.41
C LEU A 70 -17.26 -36.34 -14.63
N TYR A 71 -16.25 -36.89 -13.96
CA TYR A 71 -15.95 -38.32 -14.07
C TYR A 71 -17.10 -39.21 -13.60
N SER A 72 -17.83 -38.78 -12.56
CA SER A 72 -18.99 -39.52 -12.04
C SER A 72 -20.18 -39.56 -13.01
N LEU A 73 -20.20 -38.73 -14.07
CA LEU A 73 -21.22 -38.79 -15.12
C LEU A 73 -20.93 -39.90 -16.17
N GLY A 74 -19.70 -40.42 -16.20
CA GLY A 74 -19.32 -41.50 -17.12
C GLY A 74 -19.47 -42.88 -16.49
N ASP A 75 -20.13 -43.79 -17.19
CA ASP A 75 -20.24 -45.19 -16.76
C ASP A 75 -18.88 -45.88 -16.84
N GLY A 76 -18.37 -46.37 -15.70
CA GLY A 76 -17.08 -47.07 -15.63
C GLY A 76 -15.89 -46.22 -16.06
N ALA A 77 -15.94 -44.91 -15.84
CA ALA A 77 -14.95 -43.95 -16.34
C ALA A 77 -13.51 -44.19 -15.83
N ILE A 78 -13.35 -44.66 -14.59
CA ILE A 78 -12.07 -44.78 -13.90
C ILE A 78 -11.79 -46.26 -13.55
N ALA A 79 -10.64 -46.79 -13.95
CA ALA A 79 -10.16 -48.10 -13.52
C ALA A 79 -9.76 -48.09 -12.05
N ASN A 80 -9.95 -49.22 -11.36
CA ASN A 80 -9.49 -49.45 -9.98
C ASN A 80 -9.89 -48.34 -8.99
N GLN A 81 -11.03 -47.68 -9.24
CA GLN A 81 -11.47 -46.54 -8.44
C GLN A 81 -11.64 -46.93 -6.96
N SER A 82 -10.84 -46.31 -6.08
CA SER A 82 -10.78 -46.63 -4.66
C SER A 82 -10.69 -45.37 -3.80
N PRO A 83 -11.67 -45.08 -2.92
CA PRO A 83 -12.92 -45.81 -2.70
C PRO A 83 -13.91 -45.64 -3.87
N PRO A 84 -14.90 -46.55 -4.02
CA PRO A 84 -15.92 -46.40 -5.06
C PRO A 84 -16.75 -45.13 -4.86
N GLY A 85 -17.24 -44.56 -5.97
CA GLY A 85 -18.09 -43.36 -5.97
C GLY A 85 -17.29 -42.05 -5.92
N PHE A 86 -17.99 -40.94 -5.64
CA PHE A 86 -17.46 -39.58 -5.80
C PHE A 86 -16.10 -39.34 -5.12
N VAL A 87 -15.87 -39.94 -3.95
CA VAL A 87 -14.62 -39.77 -3.20
C VAL A 87 -13.41 -40.35 -3.95
N GLY A 88 -13.53 -41.52 -4.59
CA GLY A 88 -12.45 -42.06 -5.44
C GLY A 88 -12.25 -41.24 -6.70
N ALA A 89 -13.33 -40.74 -7.31
CA ALA A 89 -13.24 -39.84 -8.46
C ALA A 89 -12.56 -38.51 -8.09
N PHE A 90 -12.77 -38.03 -6.86
CA PHE A 90 -12.09 -36.87 -6.30
C PHE A 90 -10.59 -37.11 -6.10
N PHE A 91 -10.18 -38.25 -5.55
CA PHE A 91 -8.77 -38.57 -5.42
C PHE A 91 -8.09 -38.80 -6.78
N PHE A 92 -8.78 -39.44 -7.73
CA PHE A 92 -8.32 -39.56 -9.12
C PHE A 92 -8.13 -38.19 -9.80
N SER A 93 -9.07 -37.27 -9.56
CA SER A 93 -8.96 -35.89 -10.03
C SER A 93 -7.75 -35.18 -9.39
N VAL A 94 -7.54 -35.34 -8.08
CA VAL A 94 -6.38 -34.75 -7.36
C VAL A 94 -5.05 -35.21 -7.96
N GLU A 95 -4.86 -36.51 -8.20
CA GLU A 95 -3.63 -37.02 -8.79
C GLU A 95 -3.46 -36.63 -10.27
N THR A 96 -4.55 -36.45 -11.01
CA THR A 96 -4.55 -36.05 -12.42
C THR A 96 -4.26 -34.55 -12.58
N LEU A 97 -4.98 -33.70 -11.88
CA LEU A 97 -4.84 -32.24 -11.90
C LEU A 97 -3.47 -31.80 -11.39
N ALA A 98 -2.96 -32.43 -10.33
CA ALA A 98 -1.62 -32.16 -9.79
C ALA A 98 -0.49 -32.83 -10.60
N THR A 99 -0.83 -33.56 -11.67
CA THR A 99 0.13 -34.29 -12.52
C THR A 99 0.99 -35.31 -11.74
N VAL A 100 0.46 -35.86 -10.65
CA VAL A 100 1.11 -36.92 -9.86
C VAL A 100 0.96 -38.26 -10.57
N GLY A 101 -0.28 -38.60 -10.97
CA GLY A 101 -0.62 -39.79 -11.74
C GLY A 101 0.00 -41.09 -11.20
N TYR A 102 -0.41 -41.54 -10.01
CA TYR A 102 0.10 -42.78 -9.42
C TYR A 102 -0.07 -44.01 -10.33
N GLY A 103 -1.08 -43.99 -11.20
CA GLY A 103 -1.30 -44.98 -12.26
C GLY A 103 -2.14 -46.19 -11.86
N ASP A 104 -2.44 -46.35 -10.57
CA ASP A 104 -3.40 -47.35 -10.09
C ASP A 104 -4.81 -47.05 -10.61
N MET A 105 -5.26 -45.81 -10.41
CA MET A 105 -6.43 -45.25 -11.08
C MET A 105 -6.02 -44.58 -12.39
N HIS A 106 -6.77 -44.88 -13.46
CA HIS A 106 -6.53 -44.31 -14.78
C HIS A 106 -7.83 -44.30 -15.59
N PRO A 107 -7.98 -43.38 -16.56
CA PRO A 107 -9.17 -43.31 -17.38
C PRO A 107 -9.32 -44.58 -18.23
N GLN A 108 -10.53 -45.15 -18.27
CA GLN A 108 -10.84 -46.39 -18.99
C GLN A 108 -11.67 -46.19 -20.26
N THR A 109 -12.42 -45.09 -20.32
CA THR A 109 -13.31 -44.79 -21.45
C THR A 109 -12.78 -43.61 -22.25
N LEU A 110 -13.17 -43.53 -23.53
CA LEU A 110 -12.86 -42.36 -24.37
C LEU A 110 -13.34 -41.06 -23.72
N TYR A 111 -14.52 -41.08 -23.09
CA TYR A 111 -15.04 -39.97 -22.31
C TYR A 111 -14.07 -39.55 -21.21
N ALA A 112 -13.64 -40.49 -20.36
CA ALA A 112 -12.72 -40.21 -19.26
C ALA A 112 -11.37 -39.67 -19.75
N HIS A 113 -10.85 -40.18 -20.88
CA HIS A 113 -9.61 -39.66 -21.48
C HIS A 113 -9.76 -38.20 -21.94
N VAL A 114 -10.91 -37.81 -22.52
CA VAL A 114 -11.17 -36.42 -22.92
C VAL A 114 -11.24 -35.51 -21.71
N ILE A 115 -11.94 -35.92 -20.65
CA ILE A 115 -12.02 -35.16 -19.40
C ILE A 115 -10.64 -35.04 -18.75
N ALA A 116 -9.87 -36.13 -18.68
CA ALA A 116 -8.50 -36.12 -18.14
C ALA A 116 -7.57 -35.21 -18.95
N THR A 117 -7.69 -35.20 -20.28
CA THR A 117 -6.90 -34.30 -21.13
C THR A 117 -7.20 -32.83 -20.81
N LEU A 118 -8.48 -32.49 -20.67
CA LEU A 118 -8.90 -31.14 -20.28
C LEU A 118 -8.43 -30.78 -18.86
N GLU A 119 -8.55 -31.71 -17.93
CA GLU A 119 -8.11 -31.56 -16.54
C GLU A 119 -6.61 -31.29 -16.46
N ILE A 120 -5.79 -32.11 -17.15
CA ILE A 120 -4.33 -31.93 -17.20
C ILE A 120 -3.98 -30.55 -17.77
N PHE A 121 -4.63 -30.11 -18.85
CA PHE A 121 -4.40 -28.78 -19.41
C PHE A 121 -4.72 -27.66 -18.42
N ILE A 122 -5.86 -27.76 -17.72
CA ILE A 122 -6.27 -26.78 -16.71
C ILE A 122 -5.33 -26.82 -15.49
N GLY A 123 -4.92 -28.00 -15.05
CA GLY A 123 -4.00 -28.21 -13.93
C GLY A 123 -2.63 -27.59 -14.18
N MET A 124 -2.01 -27.91 -15.31
CA MET A 124 -0.73 -27.31 -15.72
C MET A 124 -0.84 -25.78 -15.85
N SER A 125 -1.91 -25.27 -16.48
CA SER A 125 -2.15 -23.82 -16.58
C SER A 125 -2.31 -23.18 -15.19
N GLY A 126 -3.02 -23.84 -14.29
CA GLY A 126 -3.25 -23.40 -12.92
C GLY A 126 -1.96 -23.34 -12.10
N ILE A 127 -1.10 -24.35 -12.20
CA ILE A 127 0.22 -24.38 -11.54
C ILE A 127 1.10 -23.23 -12.06
N ALA A 128 1.14 -23.01 -13.38
CA ALA A 128 1.90 -21.92 -13.98
C ALA A 128 1.40 -20.55 -13.48
N MET A 129 0.08 -20.33 -13.44
CA MET A 129 -0.52 -19.10 -12.92
C MET A 129 -0.25 -18.91 -11.43
N ALA A 130 -0.41 -19.95 -10.61
CA ALA A 130 -0.14 -19.89 -9.17
C ALA A 130 1.31 -19.53 -8.89
N THR A 131 2.25 -20.17 -9.58
CA THR A 131 3.69 -19.89 -9.49
C THR A 131 3.99 -18.44 -9.90
N GLY A 132 3.43 -17.98 -11.02
CA GLY A 132 3.57 -16.59 -11.47
C GLY A 132 3.02 -15.57 -10.47
N MET A 133 1.88 -15.85 -9.84
CA MET A 133 1.32 -15.00 -8.78
C MET A 133 2.19 -14.99 -7.53
N VAL A 134 2.71 -16.15 -7.10
CA VAL A 134 3.64 -16.23 -5.96
C VAL A 134 4.89 -15.40 -6.23
N PHE A 135 5.50 -15.53 -7.42
CA PHE A 135 6.63 -14.71 -7.83
C PHE A 135 6.29 -13.22 -7.84
N ALA A 136 5.17 -12.83 -8.45
CA ALA A 136 4.73 -11.43 -8.46
C ALA A 136 4.51 -10.85 -7.05
N ARG A 137 4.05 -11.67 -6.09
CA ARG A 137 3.89 -11.26 -4.70
C ARG A 137 5.24 -11.09 -3.98
N PHE A 138 6.20 -11.98 -4.21
CA PHE A 138 7.54 -11.89 -3.65
C PHE A 138 8.34 -10.73 -4.23
N SER A 139 8.22 -10.50 -5.54
CA SER A 139 8.96 -9.49 -6.28
C SER A 139 8.43 -8.06 -6.06
N ARG A 140 7.42 -7.84 -5.22
CA ARG A 140 6.94 -6.51 -4.84
C ARG A 140 7.80 -5.95 -3.71
N PRO A 141 8.69 -4.99 -3.98
CA PRO A 141 9.48 -4.35 -2.95
C PRO A 141 8.54 -3.53 -2.05
N ARG A 142 8.78 -3.62 -0.74
CA ARG A 142 8.11 -2.77 0.24
C ARG A 142 9.17 -1.90 0.87
N ALA A 143 9.17 -0.61 0.51
CA ALA A 143 9.92 0.39 1.27
C ALA A 143 9.39 0.42 2.70
N LYS A 144 10.29 0.22 3.66
CA LYS A 144 9.99 0.42 5.08
C LYS A 144 10.69 1.70 5.51
N ILE A 145 10.18 2.83 5.03
CA ILE A 145 10.68 4.14 5.43
C ILE A 145 9.90 4.57 6.67
N MET A 146 10.64 4.89 7.74
CA MET A 146 10.11 5.50 8.94
C MET A 146 10.11 7.02 8.79
N PHE A 147 9.08 7.66 9.29
CA PHE A 147 8.93 9.12 9.30
C PHE A 147 8.80 9.59 10.75
N ALA A 148 9.41 10.73 11.09
CA ALA A 148 9.25 11.30 12.41
C ALA A 148 7.78 11.68 12.64
N ARG A 149 7.28 11.51 13.87
CA ARG A 149 5.86 11.77 14.18
C ARG A 149 5.49 13.24 14.05
N ASN A 150 6.45 14.13 14.31
CA ASN A 150 6.26 15.56 14.25
C ASN A 150 7.21 16.18 13.24
N VAL A 151 6.74 17.23 12.58
CA VAL A 151 7.57 18.14 11.79
C VAL A 151 7.96 19.30 12.71
N VAL A 152 9.21 19.74 12.66
CA VAL A 152 9.68 20.84 13.51
C VAL A 152 9.98 22.07 12.69
N VAL A 153 9.65 23.25 13.21
CA VAL A 153 10.04 24.55 12.64
C VAL A 153 10.99 25.22 13.62
N ARG A 154 12.14 25.66 13.14
CA ARG A 154 13.10 26.41 13.95
C ARG A 154 13.89 27.43 13.14
N PRO A 155 14.45 28.47 13.78
CA PRO A 155 15.47 29.28 13.15
C PRO A 155 16.73 28.43 12.88
N LEU A 156 17.21 28.45 11.65
CA LEU A 156 18.48 27.86 11.22
C LEU A 156 19.19 28.87 10.32
N ASN A 157 20.43 29.26 10.68
CA ASN A 157 21.20 30.28 9.96
C ASN A 157 20.42 31.60 9.75
N GLY A 158 19.66 32.02 10.77
CA GLY A 158 18.86 33.25 10.74
C GLY A 158 17.57 33.20 9.93
N LYS A 159 17.24 32.07 9.30
CA LYS A 159 15.98 31.87 8.57
C LYS A 159 15.10 30.86 9.27
N SER A 160 13.78 31.06 9.22
CA SER A 160 12.82 30.07 9.72
C SER A 160 12.81 28.87 8.78
N THR A 161 13.04 27.67 9.30
CA THR A 161 13.20 26.46 8.49
C THR A 161 12.32 25.34 9.05
N LEU A 162 11.48 24.79 8.17
CA LEU A 162 10.71 23.59 8.40
C LEU A 162 11.62 22.37 8.16
N MET A 163 11.70 21.46 9.13
CA MET A 163 12.54 20.27 9.06
C MET A 163 11.69 19.01 9.21
N LEU A 164 11.87 18.08 8.28
CA LEU A 164 11.24 16.76 8.28
C LEU A 164 12.31 15.70 8.38
N ARG A 165 12.02 14.59 9.04
CA ARG A 165 12.97 13.51 9.24
C ARG A 165 12.37 12.19 8.77
N ALA A 166 13.11 11.48 7.94
CA ALA A 166 12.82 10.12 7.52
C ALA A 166 14.03 9.21 7.78
N ALA A 167 13.81 7.91 7.86
CA ALA A 167 14.86 6.90 7.95
C ALA A 167 14.50 5.65 7.18
N ASN A 168 15.49 4.97 6.63
CA ASN A 168 15.27 3.63 6.10
C ASN A 168 15.31 2.64 7.26
N ALA A 169 14.20 1.96 7.52
CA ALA A 169 14.10 0.93 8.55
C ALA A 169 14.40 -0.48 8.02
N ARG A 170 14.77 -0.59 6.73
CA ARG A 170 15.44 -1.77 6.19
C ARG A 170 16.94 -1.53 6.14
N GLN A 171 17.71 -2.60 6.30
CA GLN A 171 19.17 -2.61 6.16
C GLN A 171 19.61 -2.68 4.69
N ASN A 172 18.82 -2.14 3.76
CA ASN A 172 19.17 -2.03 2.35
C ASN A 172 19.36 -0.58 1.94
N VAL A 173 19.93 -0.34 0.77
CA VAL A 173 20.13 1.02 0.23
C VAL A 173 18.97 1.36 -0.69
N ILE A 174 18.44 2.57 -0.52
CA ILE A 174 17.59 3.21 -1.52
C ILE A 174 18.47 4.19 -2.28
N ALA A 175 18.81 3.83 -3.51
CA ALA A 175 19.66 4.61 -4.41
C ALA A 175 18.86 5.74 -5.07
N GLU A 176 19.51 6.89 -5.25
CA GLU A 176 18.95 8.08 -5.91
C GLU A 176 17.56 8.48 -5.36
N ALA A 177 17.45 8.50 -4.03
CA ALA A 177 16.21 8.81 -3.36
C ALA A 177 15.84 10.29 -3.57
N THR A 178 14.65 10.55 -4.09
CA THR A 178 14.09 11.88 -4.32
C THR A 178 12.91 12.13 -3.37
N ALA A 179 12.91 13.27 -2.70
CA ALA A 179 11.85 13.74 -1.82
C ALA A 179 11.09 14.90 -2.46
N ARG A 180 9.76 14.85 -2.39
CA ARG A 180 8.85 15.93 -2.79
C ARG A 180 7.94 16.27 -1.62
N LEU A 181 7.94 17.53 -1.20
CA LEU A 181 7.11 18.03 -0.12
C LEU A 181 6.00 18.93 -0.68
N ARG A 182 4.77 18.71 -0.23
CA ARG A 182 3.59 19.48 -0.64
C ARG A 182 2.79 19.93 0.58
N LEU A 183 2.27 21.14 0.51
CA LEU A 183 1.24 21.65 1.42
C LEU A 183 -0.11 21.50 0.74
N MET A 184 -1.06 20.86 1.42
CA MET A 184 -2.42 20.69 0.96
C MET A 184 -3.36 21.37 1.96
N GLN A 185 -4.21 22.28 1.51
CA GLN A 185 -5.10 23.03 2.41
C GLN A 185 -6.34 23.53 1.67
N ASP A 186 -7.42 23.76 2.42
CA ASP A 186 -8.61 24.42 1.91
C ASP A 186 -8.37 25.92 1.73
N GLU A 187 -8.70 26.42 0.55
CA GLU A 187 -8.63 27.84 0.22
C GLU A 187 -9.92 28.29 -0.44
N VAL A 188 -10.37 29.50 -0.09
CA VAL A 188 -11.46 30.16 -0.79
C VAL A 188 -10.89 30.85 -2.03
N SER A 189 -11.38 30.47 -3.20
CA SER A 189 -11.02 31.11 -4.46
C SER A 189 -11.53 32.56 -4.49
N PRO A 190 -10.96 33.43 -5.33
CA PRO A 190 -11.46 34.81 -5.49
C PRO A 190 -12.95 34.90 -5.86
N GLU A 191 -13.46 33.86 -6.52
CA GLU A 191 -14.86 33.72 -6.93
C GLU A 191 -15.78 33.17 -5.82
N GLY A 192 -15.23 32.87 -4.64
CA GLY A 192 -15.97 32.44 -3.45
C GLY A 192 -16.13 30.92 -3.29
N TYR A 193 -15.45 30.10 -4.10
CA TYR A 193 -15.53 28.64 -3.99
C TYR A 193 -14.47 28.09 -3.04
N SER A 194 -14.84 27.18 -2.14
CA SER A 194 -13.86 26.43 -1.35
C SER A 194 -13.21 25.37 -2.23
N ILE A 195 -11.89 25.44 -2.39
CA ILE A 195 -11.10 24.50 -3.18
C ILE A 195 -9.92 23.98 -2.36
N TYR A 196 -9.66 22.67 -2.48
CA TYR A 196 -8.49 22.06 -1.89
C TYR A 196 -7.29 22.29 -2.82
N LYS A 197 -6.34 23.14 -2.41
CA LYS A 197 -5.14 23.45 -3.20
C LYS A 197 -3.95 22.64 -2.73
N ILE A 198 -3.05 22.39 -3.68
CA ILE A 198 -1.78 21.70 -3.46
C ILE A 198 -0.66 22.65 -3.88
N HIS A 199 0.21 22.99 -2.95
CA HIS A 199 1.39 23.83 -3.18
C HIS A 199 2.66 23.01 -2.99
N ASP A 200 3.57 23.05 -3.95
CA ASP A 200 4.87 22.40 -3.80
C ASP A 200 5.77 23.25 -2.87
N LEU A 201 6.37 22.61 -1.86
CA LEU A 201 7.33 23.24 -0.95
C LEU A 201 8.75 22.85 -1.36
N LYS A 202 9.56 23.83 -1.74
CA LYS A 202 10.92 23.61 -2.23
C LYS A 202 11.84 23.14 -1.09
N LEU A 203 12.37 21.92 -1.20
CA LEU A 203 13.39 21.42 -0.29
C LEU A 203 14.76 22.01 -0.66
N GLU A 204 15.61 22.31 0.33
CA GLU A 204 17.00 22.72 0.09
C GLU A 204 17.79 21.62 -0.62
N ARG A 205 17.54 20.38 -0.21
CA ARG A 205 18.06 19.17 -0.86
C ARG A 205 16.94 18.16 -1.00
N SER A 206 16.44 18.02 -2.22
CA SER A 206 15.41 17.05 -2.58
C SER A 206 15.96 15.68 -2.93
N GLU A 207 17.28 15.51 -3.05
CA GLU A 207 17.90 14.27 -3.53
C GLU A 207 18.95 13.72 -2.56
N HIS A 208 18.91 12.41 -2.33
CA HIS A 208 19.81 11.68 -1.46
C HIS A 208 20.38 10.46 -2.22
N PRO A 209 21.66 10.49 -2.65
CA PRO A 209 22.24 9.44 -3.50
C PRO A 209 22.21 8.05 -2.87
N ILE A 210 22.48 7.96 -1.56
CA ILE A 210 22.56 6.68 -0.82
C ILE A 210 21.72 6.78 0.47
N PHE A 211 20.41 6.56 0.38
CA PHE A 211 19.54 6.64 1.57
C PHE A 211 19.57 5.32 2.36
N LEU A 212 20.45 5.27 3.37
CA LEU A 212 20.71 4.09 4.21
C LEU A 212 20.22 4.24 5.67
N LEU A 213 20.47 5.39 6.30
CA LEU A 213 20.23 5.59 7.73
C LEU A 213 19.10 6.60 7.97
N GLY A 214 19.44 7.87 8.23
CA GLY A 214 18.49 8.96 8.44
C GLY A 214 18.69 10.08 7.42
N TRP A 215 17.59 10.68 7.00
CA TRP A 215 17.56 11.83 6.11
C TRP A 215 16.71 12.93 6.75
N VAL A 216 17.35 14.06 7.03
CA VAL A 216 16.66 15.29 7.44
C VAL A 216 16.51 16.18 6.21
N MET A 217 15.26 16.42 5.82
CA MET A 217 14.88 17.31 4.73
C MET A 217 14.50 18.67 5.32
N MET A 218 14.93 19.74 4.64
CA MET A 218 14.75 21.11 5.11
C MET A 218 14.06 21.95 4.03
N HIS A 219 13.06 22.73 4.44
CA HIS A 219 12.41 23.73 3.63
C HIS A 219 12.56 25.09 4.32
N VAL A 220 13.28 26.00 3.68
CA VAL A 220 13.44 27.37 4.17
C VAL A 220 12.13 28.12 3.91
N ILE A 221 11.58 28.72 4.96
CA ILE A 221 10.38 29.53 4.90
C ILE A 221 10.81 30.96 4.58
N ASP A 222 10.99 31.23 3.29
CA ASP A 222 11.27 32.57 2.74
C ASP A 222 10.00 33.22 2.18
N GLU A 223 10.12 34.42 1.59
CA GLU A 223 8.99 35.17 1.02
C GLU A 223 8.25 34.44 -0.12
N THR A 224 8.90 33.47 -0.76
CA THR A 224 8.31 32.65 -1.83
C THR A 224 7.60 31.40 -1.29
N SER A 225 7.84 31.05 -0.02
CA SER A 225 7.21 29.91 0.62
C SER A 225 5.72 30.16 0.87
N PRO A 226 4.84 29.21 0.53
CA PRO A 226 3.44 29.21 0.95
C PRO A 226 3.26 29.29 2.48
N LEU A 227 4.30 28.94 3.26
CA LEU A 227 4.29 28.99 4.72
C LEU A 227 4.79 30.33 5.29
N HIS A 228 5.22 31.30 4.47
CA HIS A 228 5.86 32.54 4.93
C HIS A 228 5.05 33.34 5.96
N ARG A 229 3.73 33.41 5.75
CA ARG A 229 2.78 34.10 6.64
C ARG A 229 1.87 33.13 7.40
N ALA A 230 2.19 31.85 7.38
CA ALA A 230 1.39 30.84 8.04
C ALA A 230 1.66 30.85 9.55
N THR A 231 0.60 30.83 10.36
CA THR A 231 0.65 30.59 11.79
C THR A 231 0.03 29.23 12.11
N ALA A 232 0.18 28.76 13.35
CA ALA A 232 -0.46 27.52 13.78
C ALA A 232 -2.00 27.60 13.63
N GLU A 233 -2.58 28.76 13.91
CA GLU A 233 -4.01 29.02 13.78
C GLU A 233 -4.46 29.06 12.32
N SER A 234 -3.68 29.70 11.43
CA SER A 234 -4.04 29.76 10.01
C SER A 234 -3.97 28.37 9.36
N LEU A 235 -2.98 27.57 9.73
CA LEU A 235 -2.86 26.18 9.25
C LEU A 235 -3.99 25.30 9.77
N ALA A 236 -4.44 25.51 11.01
CA ALA A 236 -5.61 24.83 11.55
C ALA A 236 -6.90 25.24 10.83
N ALA A 237 -7.07 26.54 10.52
CA ALA A 237 -8.24 27.05 9.83
C ALA A 237 -8.41 26.50 8.41
N GLY A 238 -7.30 26.24 7.71
CA GLY A 238 -7.29 25.64 6.37
C GLY A 238 -7.20 24.10 6.33
N ASP A 239 -7.35 23.42 7.47
CA ASP A 239 -7.12 21.97 7.64
C ASP A 239 -5.83 21.49 6.93
N ALA A 240 -4.74 22.22 7.18
CA ALA A 240 -3.50 22.04 6.45
C ALA A 240 -2.89 20.64 6.69
N LEU A 241 -2.42 20.04 5.59
CA LEU A 241 -1.75 18.75 5.55
C LEU A 241 -0.44 18.88 4.79
N LEU A 242 0.67 18.55 5.43
CA LEU A 242 1.96 18.38 4.76
C LEU A 242 2.05 16.95 4.22
N LEU A 243 2.28 16.78 2.93
CA LEU A 243 2.51 15.50 2.29
C LEU A 243 3.95 15.39 1.80
N LEU A 244 4.70 14.46 2.38
CA LEU A 244 6.02 14.08 1.89
C LEU A 244 5.91 12.78 1.09
N THR A 245 6.51 12.79 -0.10
CA THR A 245 6.71 11.60 -0.92
C THR A 245 8.20 11.37 -1.10
N ILE A 246 8.68 10.18 -0.74
CA ILE A 246 10.04 9.72 -1.01
C ILE A 246 9.96 8.60 -2.04
N GLU A 247 10.75 8.69 -3.09
CA GLU A 247 10.82 7.75 -4.20
C GLU A 247 12.29 7.44 -4.52
N GLY A 248 12.66 6.20 -4.79
CA GLY A 248 14.03 5.83 -5.14
C GLY A 248 14.13 4.38 -5.60
N ALA A 249 15.31 3.93 -6.01
CA ALA A 249 15.52 2.55 -6.43
C ALA A 249 16.00 1.69 -5.24
N ASP A 250 15.29 0.61 -4.94
CA ASP A 250 15.77 -0.41 -3.99
C ASP A 250 16.91 -1.20 -4.63
N GLU A 251 18.11 -1.10 -4.09
CA GLU A 251 19.31 -1.71 -4.69
C GLU A 251 19.24 -3.24 -4.72
N THR A 252 18.54 -3.85 -3.75
CA THR A 252 18.39 -5.31 -3.67
C THR A 252 17.40 -5.84 -4.70
N ALA A 253 16.28 -5.15 -4.88
CA ALA A 253 15.24 -5.56 -5.81
C ALA A 253 15.41 -5.00 -7.23
N ALA A 254 16.31 -4.02 -7.41
CA ALA A 254 16.48 -3.21 -8.64
C ALA A 254 15.14 -2.63 -9.14
N GLN A 255 14.27 -2.23 -8.22
CA GLN A 255 12.94 -1.71 -8.52
C GLN A 255 12.68 -0.40 -7.78
N THR A 256 11.87 0.47 -8.38
CA THR A 256 11.46 1.72 -7.74
C THR A 256 10.54 1.44 -6.56
N VAL A 257 10.88 2.03 -5.42
CA VAL A 257 10.06 2.05 -4.22
C VAL A 257 9.58 3.47 -3.94
N GLN A 258 8.38 3.57 -3.38
CA GLN A 258 7.80 4.85 -2.98
C GLN A 258 7.18 4.72 -1.59
N ALA A 259 7.40 5.73 -0.76
CA ALA A 259 6.72 5.91 0.51
C ALA A 259 6.11 7.32 0.57
N ARG A 260 4.94 7.41 1.20
CA ARG A 260 4.24 8.67 1.43
C ARG A 260 3.92 8.77 2.90
N TYR A 261 4.06 9.97 3.45
CA TYR A 261 3.65 10.27 4.81
C TYR A 261 3.05 11.66 4.86
N SER A 262 2.05 11.83 5.71
CA SER A 262 1.38 13.10 5.87
C SER A 262 1.33 13.52 7.32
N TRP A 263 1.56 14.80 7.57
CA TRP A 263 1.40 15.43 8.87
C TRP A 263 0.27 16.45 8.81
N ARG A 264 -0.61 16.42 9.79
CA ARG A 264 -1.64 17.44 9.98
C ARG A 264 -1.05 18.68 10.66
N HIS A 265 -1.78 19.79 10.60
CA HIS A 265 -1.38 21.06 11.20
C HIS A 265 -1.00 20.94 12.69
N ASP A 266 -1.62 20.03 13.44
CA ASP A 266 -1.39 19.78 14.87
C ASP A 266 -0.15 18.92 15.16
N GLU A 267 0.46 18.34 14.13
CA GLU A 267 1.72 17.59 14.21
C GLU A 267 2.95 18.46 13.89
N ILE A 268 2.74 19.71 13.47
CA ILE A 268 3.79 20.72 13.24
C ILE A 268 4.13 21.40 14.57
N ARG A 269 5.41 21.43 14.93
CA ARG A 269 5.92 21.93 16.22
C ARG A 269 6.89 23.09 15.99
N TRP A 270 6.42 24.29 16.31
CA TRP A 270 7.17 25.53 16.18
C TRP A 270 8.11 25.74 17.36
N ASN A 271 9.34 26.18 17.10
CA ASN A 271 10.41 26.34 18.08
C ASN A 271 10.85 25.03 18.74
N TYR A 272 10.86 23.94 17.97
CA TYR A 272 11.39 22.65 18.40
C TYR A 272 12.58 22.24 17.53
N ARG A 273 13.45 21.40 18.09
CA ARG A 273 14.50 20.69 17.36
C ARG A 273 14.35 19.20 17.57
N TYR A 274 14.78 18.42 16.59
CA TYR A 274 14.90 16.98 16.79
C TYR A 274 16.07 16.64 17.72
N ALA A 275 15.96 15.53 18.45
CA ALA A 275 17.09 14.92 19.15
C ALA A 275 18.12 14.38 18.15
N ASP A 276 19.40 14.39 18.55
CA ASP A 276 20.49 13.86 17.73
C ASP A 276 20.44 12.33 17.69
N LEU A 277 20.63 11.76 16.49
CA LEU A 277 20.55 10.31 16.27
C LEU A 277 21.91 9.64 16.15
N ILE A 278 22.90 10.39 15.67
CA ILE A 278 24.21 9.85 15.34
C ILE A 278 25.15 10.23 16.47
N ARG A 279 25.81 9.22 17.04
CA ARG A 279 26.92 9.40 17.97
C ARG A 279 28.13 8.69 17.41
N ASP A 280 29.24 9.39 17.36
CA ASP A 280 30.53 8.84 16.98
C ASP A 280 31.37 8.67 18.25
N GLU A 281 31.59 7.43 18.65
CA GLU A 281 32.44 7.08 19.78
C GLU A 281 33.47 6.04 19.33
N GLY A 282 34.75 6.38 19.45
CA GLY A 282 35.85 5.46 19.14
C GLY A 282 35.96 5.03 17.67
N GLY A 283 35.47 5.85 16.73
CA GLY A 283 35.51 5.54 15.29
C GLY A 283 34.38 4.63 14.81
N VAL A 284 33.40 4.34 15.68
CA VAL A 284 32.18 3.63 15.32
C VAL A 284 31.01 4.60 15.38
N THR A 285 30.40 4.84 14.22
CA THR A 285 29.17 5.61 14.12
C THR A 285 27.99 4.75 14.57
N SER A 286 27.42 5.08 15.72
CA SER A 286 26.18 4.47 16.23
C SER A 286 24.98 5.36 15.88
N VAL A 287 23.86 4.73 15.50
CA VAL A 287 22.59 5.40 15.23
C VAL A 287 21.55 4.90 16.23
N ASP A 288 21.09 5.80 17.09
CA ASP A 288 20.06 5.51 18.09
C ASP A 288 18.67 5.89 17.54
N TYR A 289 17.92 4.87 17.12
CA TYR A 289 16.56 5.04 16.60
C TYR A 289 15.51 5.27 17.69
N ASP A 290 15.80 5.05 18.97
CA ASP A 290 14.86 5.37 20.06
C ASP A 290 14.65 6.89 20.15
N ASN A 291 15.69 7.66 19.80
CA ASN A 291 15.63 9.11 19.70
C ASN A 291 15.01 9.62 18.39
N PHE A 292 14.63 8.73 17.46
CA PHE A 292 14.18 9.11 16.10
C PHE A 292 12.99 10.07 16.12
N HIS A 293 12.03 9.81 17.00
CA HIS A 293 10.81 10.61 17.14
C HIS A 293 10.93 11.73 18.18
N LEU A 294 12.01 11.77 18.97
CA LEU A 294 12.15 12.72 20.07
C LEU A 294 12.43 14.13 19.54
N ILE A 295 11.73 15.09 20.13
CA ILE A 295 11.87 16.53 19.89
C ILE A 295 12.05 17.25 21.21
N HIS A 296 12.84 18.31 21.19
CA HIS A 296 13.07 19.18 22.33
C HIS A 296 12.68 20.62 21.98
N PRO A 297 12.07 21.37 22.92
CA PRO A 297 11.87 22.79 22.73
C PRO A 297 13.23 23.48 22.60
N ILE A 298 13.29 24.50 21.76
CA ILE A 298 14.45 25.37 21.66
C ILE A 298 14.26 26.44 22.73
N GLU A 299 15.09 26.38 23.77
CA GLU A 299 15.22 27.51 24.69
C GLU A 299 15.69 28.72 23.86
N THR A 300 14.91 29.79 23.88
CA THR A 300 15.32 31.05 23.24
C THR A 300 16.67 31.43 23.82
N PRO A 301 17.74 31.63 23.01
CA PRO A 301 18.98 32.15 23.57
C PRO A 301 18.66 33.51 24.21
N PRO A 302 19.17 33.80 25.42
CA PRO A 302 19.02 35.13 25.99
C PRO A 302 19.56 36.12 24.96
N GLN A 303 18.75 37.11 24.60
CA GLN A 303 19.18 38.19 23.70
C GLN A 303 20.50 38.74 24.25
N ALA A 304 21.56 38.64 23.45
CA ALA A 304 22.81 39.31 23.77
C ALA A 304 22.49 40.81 23.86
N GLN A 305 22.63 41.36 25.07
CA GLN A 305 22.51 42.79 25.35
C GLN A 305 23.59 43.57 24.62
#